data_AF-A0AA35TJ52-F1
#
_entry.id   AF-A0AA35TJ52-F1
#
_cell.length_a   1.000
_cell.length_b   1.000
_cell.length_c   1.000
_cell.angle_alpha   90.00
_cell.angle_beta   90.00
_cell.angle_gamma   90.00
#
_symmetry.space_group_name_H-M   'P 1'
#
loop_
_entity.id
_entity.type
_entity.pdbx_description
1 polymer ?
#
loop_
_entity_poly.entity_id
_entity_poly.type
_entity_poly.pdbx_seq_one_letter_code
_entity_poly.pdbx_strand_id
1 'polypeptide(L)'
;MCPGEAVEAEMEVTDEDVIAKKVVEDIQPTFEVIAEKTVIVTNEEQHVIWEGYGLRLYIPPDSLPEGCSHLELSVNVGLSGEFQLPENAVIVSAVYSFSHHPIESLRQPVTLEMEHCAAASALDNLSVVRANTNSNSFSYVPGGDFTSVKGYAVIKLHSFSRFATFLKKHFRSLLPHSSNEIEYSANIYYTKMLYCHFNFEFFIIQNLSALAKVSLIEI
;
A
#
# COMPACT_ATOMS: atom_id res chain seq x y z
N MET A 1 -16.60 59.39 -7.82
CA MET A 1 -15.57 58.38 -8.08
C MET A 1 -14.68 58.29 -6.85
N CYS A 2 -14.87 57.25 -6.05
CA CYS A 2 -13.89 56.74 -5.08
C CYS A 2 -13.92 55.20 -5.25
N PRO A 3 -12.77 54.53 -5.36
CA PRO A 3 -12.72 53.11 -5.67
C PRO A 3 -13.03 52.28 -4.42
N GLY A 4 -13.90 51.28 -4.57
CA GLY A 4 -14.13 50.26 -3.55
C GLY A 4 -12.98 49.27 -3.56
N GLU A 5 -12.27 49.21 -2.44
CA GLU A 5 -11.21 48.27 -2.11
C GLU A 5 -11.71 46.82 -2.22
N ALA A 6 -10.96 46.00 -2.94
CA ALA A 6 -11.14 44.56 -2.91
C ALA A 6 -10.72 44.07 -1.53
N VAL A 7 -11.66 43.50 -0.78
CA VAL A 7 -11.36 42.80 0.47
C VAL A 7 -10.84 41.43 0.07
N GLU A 8 -9.52 41.27 0.04
CA GLU A 8 -8.89 39.95 0.01
C GLU A 8 -9.23 39.27 1.34
N ALA A 9 -10.04 38.21 1.26
CA ALA A 9 -10.30 37.37 2.42
C ALA A 9 -9.02 36.57 2.71
N GLU A 10 -8.22 37.07 3.66
CA GLU A 10 -7.15 36.28 4.26
C GLU A 10 -7.80 35.06 4.93
N MET A 11 -7.54 33.88 4.38
CA MET A 11 -7.97 32.61 4.96
C MET A 11 -7.13 32.38 6.22
N GLU A 12 -7.71 32.67 7.38
CA GLU A 12 -7.10 32.45 8.69
C GLU A 12 -6.86 30.94 8.88
N VAL A 13 -5.60 30.52 8.73
CA VAL A 13 -5.17 29.14 9.01
C VAL A 13 -5.11 28.99 10.52
N THR A 14 -5.90 28.07 11.07
CA THR A 14 -5.99 27.91 12.53
C THR A 14 -4.76 27.17 13.08
N ASP A 15 -4.42 27.39 14.35
CA ASP A 15 -3.34 26.66 15.02
C ASP A 15 -3.56 25.13 14.99
N GLU A 16 -4.83 24.69 14.99
CA GLU A 16 -5.21 23.29 14.83
C GLU A 16 -4.84 22.74 13.44
N ASP A 17 -5.10 23.50 12.37
CA ASP A 17 -4.70 23.13 11.00
C ASP A 17 -3.17 23.05 10.84
N VAL A 18 -2.44 23.98 11.48
CA VAL A 18 -0.96 23.97 11.48
C VAL A 18 -0.42 22.76 12.24
N ILE A 19 -0.99 22.45 13.42
CA ILE A 19 -0.60 21.29 14.22
C ILE A 19 -0.91 20.01 13.45
N ALA A 20 -2.07 19.91 12.82
CA ALA A 20 -2.47 18.70 12.14
C ALA A 20 -1.66 18.46 10.86
N LYS A 21 -1.34 19.52 10.11
CA LYS A 21 -0.39 19.46 8.99
C LYS A 21 0.99 19.00 9.46
N LYS A 22 1.48 19.54 10.58
CA LYS A 22 2.75 19.13 11.18
C LYS A 22 2.74 17.67 11.66
N VAL A 23 1.62 17.18 12.21
CA VAL A 23 1.44 15.78 12.59
C VAL A 23 1.46 14.86 11.36
N VAL A 24 0.95 15.31 10.21
CA VAL A 24 0.99 14.54 8.96
C VAL A 24 2.39 14.52 8.35
N GLU A 25 3.12 15.65 8.41
CA GLU A 25 4.51 15.77 7.94
C GLU A 25 5.51 14.98 8.81
N ASP A 26 5.27 14.86 10.12
CA ASP A 26 6.14 14.13 11.07
C ASP A 26 5.89 12.60 11.11
N ILE A 27 4.92 12.05 10.35
CA ILE A 27 4.76 10.60 10.22
C ILE A 27 5.82 10.07 9.24
N GLN A 28 7.02 9.82 9.77
CA GLN A 28 8.04 9.13 8.99
C GLN A 28 7.67 7.65 8.81
N PRO A 29 7.66 7.14 7.57
CA PRO A 29 7.45 5.72 7.32
C PRO A 29 8.57 4.91 7.96
N THR A 30 8.18 3.91 8.75
CA THR A 30 9.06 2.99 9.49
C THR A 30 9.69 1.90 8.60
N PHE A 31 9.73 2.15 7.29
CA PHE A 31 10.16 1.24 6.25
C PHE A 31 10.83 2.01 5.12
N GLU A 32 11.63 1.33 4.31
CA GLU A 32 12.33 1.96 3.19
C GLU A 32 11.33 2.34 2.10
N VAL A 33 11.13 3.65 1.92
CA VAL A 33 10.26 4.19 0.88
C VAL A 33 11.02 4.25 -0.44
N ILE A 34 10.45 3.61 -1.45
CA ILE A 34 10.98 3.60 -2.82
C ILE A 34 10.19 4.53 -3.75
N ALA A 35 9.02 5.02 -3.32
CA ALA A 35 8.20 5.97 -4.04
C ALA A 35 7.15 6.63 -3.15
N GLU A 36 6.85 7.89 -3.47
CA GLU A 36 5.84 8.70 -2.78
C GLU A 36 4.94 9.39 -3.80
N LYS A 37 3.67 9.56 -3.46
CA LYS A 37 2.69 10.28 -4.28
C LYS A 37 1.63 10.91 -3.39
N THR A 38 1.36 12.19 -3.62
CA THR A 38 0.22 12.89 -3.05
C THR A 38 -0.92 12.96 -4.06
N VAL A 39 -2.15 12.74 -3.59
CA VAL A 39 -3.38 12.82 -4.38
C VAL A 39 -4.39 13.69 -3.65
N ILE A 40 -4.97 14.68 -4.34
CA ILE A 40 -6.12 15.40 -3.83
C ILE A 40 -7.38 14.61 -4.18
N VAL A 41 -8.08 14.15 -3.15
CA VAL A 41 -9.31 13.38 -3.28
C VAL A 41 -10.51 14.31 -3.05
N THR A 42 -11.49 14.25 -3.93
CA THR A 42 -12.71 15.08 -3.90
C THR A 42 -13.95 14.18 -3.76
N ASN A 43 -15.16 14.75 -3.80
CA ASN A 43 -16.41 13.98 -3.85
C ASN A 43 -16.75 13.46 -5.26
N GLU A 44 -15.88 13.67 -6.25
CA GLU A 44 -16.04 13.13 -7.59
C GLU A 44 -15.48 11.70 -7.70
N GLU A 45 -15.87 10.98 -8.76
CA GLU A 45 -15.27 9.70 -9.07
C GLU A 45 -13.80 9.89 -9.50
N GLN A 46 -12.87 9.17 -8.86
CA GLN A 46 -11.45 9.26 -9.17
C GLN A 46 -10.80 7.88 -9.28
N HIS A 47 -9.91 7.75 -10.28
CA HIS A 47 -9.08 6.57 -10.50
C HIS A 47 -7.61 6.96 -10.37
N VAL A 48 -6.96 6.56 -9.29
CA VAL A 48 -5.51 6.72 -9.11
C VAL A 48 -4.83 5.46 -9.60
N ILE A 49 -4.26 5.53 -10.80
CA ILE A 49 -3.51 4.42 -11.39
C ILE A 49 -2.02 4.71 -11.23
N TRP A 50 -1.29 3.81 -10.57
CA TRP A 50 0.16 3.88 -10.40
C TRP A 50 0.81 2.53 -10.74
N GLU A 51 0.58 2.08 -11.99
CA GLU A 51 1.01 0.77 -12.53
C GLU A 51 2.47 0.46 -12.22
N GLY A 52 3.36 1.45 -12.35
CA GLY A 52 4.79 1.25 -12.12
C GLY A 52 5.18 0.89 -10.68
N TYR A 53 4.25 0.93 -9.74
CA TYR A 53 4.40 0.44 -8.38
C TYR A 53 3.27 -0.52 -7.98
N GLY A 54 2.55 -1.06 -8.96
CA GLY A 54 1.54 -2.09 -8.72
C GLY A 54 0.32 -1.60 -7.93
N LEU A 55 0.00 -0.32 -7.96
CA LEU A 55 -1.11 0.25 -7.18
C LEU A 55 -2.22 0.78 -8.09
N ARG A 56 -3.47 0.45 -7.78
CA ARG A 56 -4.65 1.18 -8.27
C ARG A 56 -5.58 1.50 -7.10
N LEU A 57 -6.13 2.70 -7.10
CA LEU A 57 -7.12 3.12 -6.12
C LEU A 57 -8.32 3.71 -6.87
N TYR A 58 -9.48 3.12 -6.65
CA TYR A 58 -10.76 3.64 -7.13
C TYR A 58 -11.52 4.29 -5.98
N ILE A 59 -11.83 5.56 -6.16
CA ILE A 59 -12.59 6.37 -5.20
C ILE A 59 -13.95 6.66 -5.83
N PRO A 60 -15.04 6.11 -5.31
CA PRO A 60 -16.38 6.42 -5.80
C PRO A 60 -16.81 7.84 -5.39
N PRO A 61 -17.82 8.41 -6.05
CA PRO A 61 -18.44 9.66 -5.62
C PRO A 61 -18.88 9.63 -4.16
N ASP A 62 -18.92 10.80 -3.52
CA ASP A 62 -19.39 10.99 -2.15
C ASP A 62 -18.62 10.18 -1.08
N SER A 63 -17.36 9.81 -1.36
CA SER A 63 -16.51 9.06 -0.43
C SER A 63 -16.03 9.85 0.78
N LEU A 64 -15.87 11.17 0.66
CA LEU A 64 -15.27 11.98 1.72
C LEU A 64 -16.14 12.03 2.97
N PRO A 65 -15.56 12.27 4.16
CA PRO A 65 -16.32 12.58 5.38
C PRO A 65 -17.29 13.75 5.19
N GLU A 66 -18.29 13.85 6.06
CA GLU A 66 -19.25 14.96 6.02
C GLU A 66 -18.55 16.30 6.30
N GLY A 67 -18.88 17.33 5.52
CA GLY A 67 -18.22 18.65 5.63
C GLY A 67 -16.82 18.72 4.99
N CYS A 68 -16.27 17.62 4.50
CA CYS A 68 -14.98 17.58 3.80
C CYS A 68 -15.18 17.81 2.29
N SER A 69 -14.61 18.91 1.76
CA SER A 69 -14.64 19.22 0.32
C SER A 69 -13.55 18.48 -0.46
N HIS A 70 -12.40 18.27 0.18
CA HIS A 70 -11.27 17.51 -0.33
C HIS A 70 -10.42 16.97 0.82
N LEU A 71 -9.73 15.85 0.60
CA LEU A 71 -8.65 15.38 1.46
C LEU A 71 -7.35 15.24 0.66
N GLU A 72 -6.23 15.53 1.31
CA GLU A 72 -4.90 15.25 0.77
C GLU A 72 -4.47 13.85 1.21
N LEU A 73 -4.33 12.94 0.24
CA LEU A 73 -3.94 11.55 0.45
C LEU A 73 -2.47 11.36 0.04
N SER A 74 -1.62 11.10 1.02
CA SER A 74 -0.23 10.71 0.81
C SER A 74 -0.13 9.19 0.73
N VAL A 75 0.60 8.72 -0.29
CA VAL A 75 0.81 7.30 -0.58
C VAL A 75 2.30 7.02 -0.67
N ASN A 76 2.80 6.18 0.24
CA ASN A 76 4.19 5.74 0.27
C ASN A 76 4.26 4.25 -0.05
N VAL A 77 5.17 3.88 -0.96
CA VAL A 77 5.40 2.50 -1.38
C VAL A 77 6.75 2.05 -0.84
N GLY A 78 6.77 0.89 -0.20
CA GLY A 78 7.99 0.26 0.32
C GLY A 78 8.12 -1.20 -0.05
N LEU A 79 9.34 -1.69 0.00
CA LEU A 79 9.65 -3.10 -0.26
C LEU A 79 10.20 -3.81 0.98
N SER A 80 10.86 -3.07 1.88
CA SER A 80 11.58 -3.61 3.02
C SER A 80 11.29 -2.77 4.27
N GLY A 81 11.28 -3.41 5.44
CA GLY A 81 11.04 -2.76 6.73
C GLY A 81 10.96 -3.76 7.88
N GLU A 82 11.02 -3.26 9.12
CA GLU A 82 10.93 -4.10 10.33
C GLU A 82 9.48 -4.50 10.64
N PHE A 83 8.80 -5.13 9.68
CA PHE A 83 7.40 -5.51 9.80
C PHE A 83 7.22 -6.74 10.69
N GLN A 84 6.30 -6.63 11.66
CA GLN A 84 5.84 -7.74 12.48
C GLN A 84 4.62 -8.36 11.82
N LEU A 85 4.78 -9.52 11.19
CA LEU A 85 3.74 -10.17 10.42
C LEU A 85 2.90 -11.12 11.29
N PRO A 86 1.64 -11.38 10.92
CA PRO A 86 0.89 -12.49 11.51
C PRO A 86 1.65 -13.81 11.37
N GLU A 87 1.39 -14.74 12.27
CA GLU A 87 1.99 -16.07 12.22
C GLU A 87 1.72 -16.72 10.85
N ASN A 88 2.73 -17.43 10.34
CA ASN A 88 2.64 -18.16 9.08
C ASN A 88 2.29 -17.26 7.88
N ALA A 89 2.79 -16.03 7.83
CA ALA A 89 2.55 -15.13 6.71
C ALA A 89 3.84 -14.68 6.02
N VAL A 90 3.78 -14.52 4.70
CA VAL A 90 4.89 -14.08 3.85
C VAL A 90 4.39 -12.96 2.94
N ILE A 91 5.10 -11.83 2.89
CA ILE A 91 4.74 -10.72 1.99
C ILE A 91 4.97 -11.14 0.54
N VAL A 92 3.97 -10.91 -0.33
CA VAL A 92 4.04 -11.18 -1.76
C VAL A 92 3.65 -9.96 -2.61
N SER A 93 3.62 -8.77 -2.03
CA SER A 93 3.42 -7.48 -2.73
C SER A 93 4.41 -6.44 -2.21
N ALA A 94 4.38 -5.24 -2.78
CA ALA A 94 4.91 -4.08 -2.05
C ALA A 94 4.03 -3.76 -0.83
N VAL A 95 4.56 -2.93 0.07
CA VAL A 95 3.81 -2.38 1.20
C VAL A 95 3.36 -0.97 0.83
N TYR A 96 2.06 -0.73 0.93
CA TYR A 96 1.44 0.55 0.60
C TYR A 96 0.96 1.22 1.88
N SER A 97 1.52 2.38 2.20
CA SER A 97 1.16 3.16 3.38
C SER A 97 0.43 4.42 2.95
N PHE A 98 -0.77 4.60 3.48
CA PHE A 98 -1.62 5.74 3.19
C PHE A 98 -1.77 6.61 4.45
N SER A 99 -1.69 7.92 4.28
CA SER A 99 -2.01 8.93 5.31
C SER A 99 -2.82 10.05 4.69
N HIS A 100 -3.72 10.65 5.47
CA HIS A 100 -4.49 11.81 5.04
C HIS A 100 -4.91 12.66 6.23
N HIS A 101 -5.34 13.87 5.93
CA HIS A 101 -5.97 14.78 6.87
C HIS A 101 -7.32 15.29 6.32
N PRO A 102 -8.37 15.38 7.15
CA PRO A 102 -8.49 14.90 8.54
C PRO A 102 -8.50 13.36 8.63
N ILE A 103 -8.10 12.80 9.78
CA ILE A 103 -8.09 11.35 10.04
C ILE A 103 -9.51 10.89 10.39
N GLU A 104 -10.33 10.72 9.36
CA GLU A 104 -11.72 10.28 9.49
C GLU A 104 -12.04 9.13 8.53
N SER A 105 -13.11 8.39 8.83
CA SER A 105 -13.56 7.31 7.95
C SER A 105 -14.32 7.86 6.75
N LEU A 106 -14.06 7.28 5.59
CA LEU A 106 -14.75 7.54 4.33
C LEU A 106 -16.20 7.06 4.42
N ARG A 107 -17.13 7.85 3.86
CA ARG A 107 -18.56 7.50 3.81
C ARG A 107 -18.82 6.33 2.85
N GLN A 108 -18.12 6.30 1.72
CA GLN A 108 -18.15 5.18 0.78
C GLN A 108 -16.82 4.42 0.81
N PRO A 109 -16.84 3.09 0.67
CA PRO A 109 -15.63 2.31 0.62
C PRO A 109 -14.89 2.55 -0.70
N VAL A 110 -13.59 2.85 -0.61
CA VAL A 110 -12.70 2.91 -1.78
C VAL A 110 -12.20 1.51 -2.12
N THR A 111 -11.90 1.26 -3.39
CA THR A 111 -11.33 -0.02 -3.83
C THR A 111 -9.83 0.13 -4.05
N LEU A 112 -9.06 -0.63 -3.30
CA LEU A 112 -7.60 -0.71 -3.39
C LEU A 112 -7.22 -2.00 -4.12
N GLU A 113 -6.49 -1.87 -5.22
CA GLU A 113 -5.84 -2.98 -5.91
C GLU A 113 -4.33 -2.92 -5.69
N MET A 114 -3.75 -4.02 -5.21
CA MET A 114 -2.32 -4.18 -4.95
C MET A 114 -1.78 -5.35 -5.77
N GLU A 115 -0.80 -5.08 -6.63
CA GLU A 115 -0.10 -6.10 -7.39
C GLU A 115 0.64 -7.04 -6.43
N HIS A 116 0.55 -8.33 -6.70
CA HIS A 116 1.21 -9.38 -5.97
C HIS A 116 1.92 -10.32 -6.92
N CYS A 117 2.94 -10.98 -6.41
CA CYS A 117 3.71 -11.94 -7.16
C CYS A 117 3.24 -13.38 -7.00
N ALA A 118 2.16 -13.67 -6.27
CA ALA A 118 1.74 -15.04 -6.06
C ALA A 118 1.28 -15.76 -7.34
N ALA A 119 1.70 -17.01 -7.50
CA ALA A 119 1.24 -17.90 -8.56
C ALA A 119 -0.26 -18.21 -8.44
N ALA A 120 -0.88 -18.55 -9.58
CA ALA A 120 -2.30 -18.90 -9.63
C ALA A 120 -2.70 -20.06 -8.69
N SER A 121 -1.79 -21.00 -8.44
CA SER A 121 -1.99 -22.12 -7.51
C SER A 121 -2.03 -21.71 -6.02
N ALA A 122 -1.63 -20.47 -5.71
CA ALA A 122 -1.51 -19.97 -4.35
C ALA A 122 -2.60 -18.95 -3.96
N LEU A 123 -3.52 -18.60 -4.88
CA LEU A 123 -4.53 -17.55 -4.66
C LEU A 123 -5.42 -17.81 -3.44
N ASP A 124 -5.85 -19.06 -3.22
CA ASP A 124 -6.71 -19.43 -2.08
C ASP A 124 -6.00 -19.28 -0.72
N ASN A 125 -4.68 -19.13 -0.74
CA ASN A 125 -3.85 -18.91 0.45
C ASN A 125 -3.46 -17.45 0.63
N LEU A 126 -3.92 -16.55 -0.26
CA LEU A 126 -3.66 -15.13 -0.12
C LEU A 126 -4.58 -14.48 0.91
N SER A 127 -4.08 -13.43 1.52
CA SER A 127 -4.84 -12.58 2.41
C SER A 127 -4.27 -11.17 2.39
N VAL A 128 -5.14 -10.18 2.58
CA VAL A 128 -4.70 -8.83 2.84
C VAL A 128 -4.38 -8.70 4.33
N VAL A 129 -3.30 -8.01 4.63
CA VAL A 129 -2.98 -7.60 5.98
C VAL A 129 -2.96 -6.08 6.08
N ARG A 130 -3.18 -5.60 7.31
CA ARG A 130 -3.24 -4.20 7.65
C ARG A 130 -2.43 -3.91 8.89
N ALA A 131 -1.72 -2.79 8.87
CA ALA A 131 -1.18 -2.15 10.06
C ALA A 131 -1.65 -0.69 10.10
N ASN A 132 -1.73 -0.11 11.30
CA ASN A 132 -1.89 1.34 11.42
C ASN A 132 -0.68 2.04 10.79
N THR A 133 -0.87 3.25 10.26
CA THR A 133 0.18 3.99 9.53
C THR A 133 1.48 4.17 10.35
N ASN A 134 1.37 4.24 11.68
CA ASN A 134 2.51 4.40 12.59
C ASN A 134 2.94 3.08 13.28
N SER A 135 2.44 1.93 12.79
CA SER A 135 2.72 0.61 13.38
C SER A 135 3.35 -0.32 12.36
N ASN A 136 4.33 -1.10 12.84
CA ASN A 136 4.91 -2.20 12.08
C ASN A 136 4.17 -3.52 12.27
N SER A 137 3.20 -3.58 13.18
CA SER A 137 2.44 -4.80 13.47
C SER A 137 1.25 -4.95 12.54
N PHE A 138 1.36 -5.93 11.65
CA PHE A 138 0.31 -6.31 10.72
C PHE A 138 -0.65 -7.34 11.33
N SER A 139 -1.90 -7.23 10.93
CA SER A 139 -2.97 -8.17 11.27
C SER A 139 -3.77 -8.53 10.01
N TYR A 140 -4.42 -9.69 10.00
CA TYR A 140 -5.27 -10.09 8.87
C TYR A 140 -6.51 -9.20 8.77
N VAL A 141 -6.85 -8.83 7.54
CA VAL A 141 -8.13 -8.18 7.23
C VAL A 141 -9.07 -9.19 6.58
N PRO A 142 -10.32 -9.33 7.03
CA PRO A 142 -11.29 -10.19 6.36
C PRO A 142 -11.64 -9.65 4.96
N GLY A 143 -11.90 -10.58 4.04
CA GLY A 143 -12.21 -10.26 2.65
C GLY A 143 -10.95 -10.19 1.78
N GLY A 144 -11.07 -9.46 0.68
CA GLY A 144 -10.08 -9.44 -0.38
C GLY A 144 -10.44 -10.41 -1.50
N ASP A 145 -10.42 -9.93 -2.72
CA ASP A 145 -10.56 -10.74 -3.93
C ASP A 145 -9.19 -10.84 -4.61
N PHE A 146 -8.79 -12.06 -4.97
CA PHE A 146 -7.48 -12.34 -5.53
C PHE A 146 -7.63 -12.90 -6.94
N THR A 147 -6.92 -12.31 -7.89
CA THR A 147 -6.99 -12.75 -9.29
C THR A 147 -5.61 -13.10 -9.83
N SER A 148 -5.53 -14.20 -10.57
CA SER A 148 -4.33 -14.54 -11.35
C SER A 148 -4.18 -13.64 -12.58
N VAL A 149 -5.29 -13.07 -13.08
CA VAL A 149 -5.29 -12.23 -14.27
C VAL A 149 -4.78 -10.83 -13.88
N LYS A 150 -3.51 -10.57 -14.19
CA LYS A 150 -2.68 -9.40 -13.79
C LYS A 150 -2.12 -9.43 -12.37
N GLY A 151 -2.46 -10.42 -11.55
CA GLY A 151 -1.83 -10.63 -10.23
C GLY A 151 -2.15 -9.52 -9.23
N TYR A 152 -3.42 -9.13 -9.07
CA TYR A 152 -3.83 -8.13 -8.09
C TYR A 152 -4.69 -8.72 -6.98
N ALA A 153 -4.43 -8.26 -5.76
CA ALA A 153 -5.34 -8.36 -4.63
C ALA A 153 -6.20 -7.11 -4.56
N VAL A 154 -7.51 -7.28 -4.45
CA VAL A 154 -8.51 -6.20 -4.46
C VAL A 154 -9.20 -6.18 -3.11
N ILE A 155 -9.25 -5.02 -2.45
CA ILE A 155 -9.93 -4.87 -1.16
C ILE A 155 -10.70 -3.55 -1.09
N LYS A 156 -11.87 -3.57 -0.44
CA LYS A 156 -12.67 -2.39 -0.12
C LYS A 156 -12.38 -1.90 1.29
N LEU A 157 -12.17 -0.60 1.46
CA LEU A 157 -11.82 -0.01 2.76
C LEU A 157 -12.48 1.35 3.00
N HIS A 158 -12.89 1.59 4.24
CA HIS A 158 -13.43 2.87 4.70
C HIS A 158 -12.38 3.77 5.36
N SER A 159 -11.17 3.26 5.59
CA SER A 159 -10.12 4.06 6.24
C SER A 159 -8.78 3.64 5.68
N PHE A 160 -7.98 4.64 5.33
CA PHE A 160 -6.62 4.46 4.90
C PHE A 160 -5.72 4.02 6.05
N SER A 161 -4.69 3.26 5.73
CA SER A 161 -3.67 2.77 6.67
C SER A 161 -2.51 2.17 5.89
N ARG A 162 -1.79 1.20 6.45
CA ARG A 162 -0.80 0.41 5.73
C ARG A 162 -1.36 -0.94 5.32
N PHE A 163 -1.13 -1.34 4.08
CA PHE A 163 -1.65 -2.58 3.50
C PHE A 163 -0.57 -3.34 2.73
N ALA A 164 -0.73 -4.66 2.68
CA ALA A 164 0.05 -5.55 1.85
C ALA A 164 -0.72 -6.86 1.61
N THR A 165 -0.30 -7.61 0.59
CA THR A 165 -0.83 -8.94 0.26
C THR A 165 0.14 -10.01 0.72
N PHE A 166 -0.33 -10.93 1.55
CA PHE A 166 0.47 -11.99 2.14
C PHE A 166 -0.01 -13.37 1.69
N LEU A 167 0.91 -14.32 1.64
CA LEU A 167 0.65 -15.75 1.47
C LEU A 167 0.67 -16.47 2.83
N LYS A 168 -0.38 -17.23 3.12
CA LYS A 168 -0.48 -18.11 4.29
C LYS A 168 0.39 -19.36 4.11
N LYS A 169 1.37 -19.53 4.99
CA LYS A 169 2.43 -20.56 4.98
C LYS A 169 1.94 -21.98 5.29
N HIS A 170 0.67 -22.17 5.70
CA HIS A 170 0.10 -23.53 5.89
C HIS A 170 0.15 -24.40 4.61
N PHE A 171 0.43 -23.81 3.44
CA PHE A 171 0.78 -24.50 2.18
C PHE A 171 1.96 -25.49 2.27
N ARG A 172 2.74 -25.47 3.36
CA ARG A 172 3.85 -26.43 3.58
C ARG A 172 3.44 -27.91 3.61
N SER A 173 2.18 -28.27 3.88
CA SER A 173 1.77 -29.68 3.91
C SER A 173 1.56 -30.32 2.53
N LEU A 174 1.55 -29.53 1.46
CA LEU A 174 1.37 -30.01 0.08
C LEU A 174 2.68 -30.14 -0.70
N LEU A 175 3.81 -29.76 -0.10
CA LEU A 175 5.14 -29.95 -0.70
C LEU A 175 5.74 -31.26 -0.17
N PRO A 176 6.19 -32.18 -1.05
CA PRO A 176 6.83 -33.41 -0.62
C PRO A 176 8.07 -33.10 0.22
N HIS A 177 8.21 -33.85 1.32
CA HIS A 177 9.28 -33.74 2.31
C HIS A 177 10.68 -33.65 1.69
N SER A 178 11.32 -32.48 1.76
CA SER A 178 12.76 -32.38 2.06
C SER A 178 13.19 -30.93 2.27
N SER A 179 13.41 -30.58 3.54
CA SER A 179 14.40 -29.63 4.09
C SER A 179 13.78 -28.78 5.20
N ASN A 180 14.21 -29.07 6.42
CA ASN A 180 13.83 -28.36 7.65
C ASN A 180 14.62 -27.06 7.84
N GLU A 181 15.02 -26.39 6.76
CA GLU A 181 15.97 -25.27 6.85
C GLU A 181 15.73 -24.21 5.77
N ILE A 182 14.48 -23.80 5.59
CA ILE A 182 14.20 -22.54 4.90
C ILE A 182 13.34 -21.64 5.77
N GLU A 183 14.04 -20.91 6.64
CA GLU A 183 13.58 -19.66 7.23
C GLU A 183 13.42 -18.62 6.11
N TYR A 184 12.30 -18.69 5.39
CA TYR A 184 11.92 -17.64 4.44
C TYR A 184 11.52 -16.38 5.22
N SER A 185 12.49 -15.53 5.52
CA SER A 185 12.27 -14.10 5.51
C SER A 185 12.24 -13.66 4.04
N ALA A 186 11.05 -13.59 3.45
CA ALA A 186 10.88 -12.94 2.15
C ALA A 186 11.02 -11.41 2.31
N ASN A 187 12.14 -10.95 2.89
CA ASN A 187 12.31 -9.53 3.19
C ASN A 187 13.74 -8.99 3.33
N ILE A 188 14.81 -9.62 2.85
CA ILE A 188 16.15 -8.96 2.99
C ILE A 188 16.95 -8.83 1.68
N TYR A 189 16.68 -9.61 0.61
CA TYR A 189 17.66 -9.77 -0.49
C TYR A 189 17.15 -9.87 -1.94
N TYR A 190 15.83 -9.86 -2.19
CA TYR A 190 15.35 -10.40 -3.47
C TYR A 190 15.57 -9.53 -4.72
N THR A 191 15.91 -8.25 -4.60
CA THR A 191 16.29 -7.42 -5.75
C THR A 191 17.79 -7.27 -5.91
N LYS A 192 18.59 -7.42 -4.84
CA LYS A 192 20.05 -7.41 -4.97
C LYS A 192 20.60 -8.71 -5.60
N MET A 193 19.75 -9.74 -5.68
CA MET A 193 20.08 -11.07 -6.20
C MET A 193 19.23 -11.50 -7.43
N LEU A 194 18.67 -10.58 -8.21
CA LEU A 194 18.06 -10.93 -9.52
C LEU A 194 18.97 -10.56 -10.71
N TYR A 195 20.06 -9.82 -10.48
CA TYR A 195 21.01 -9.47 -11.54
C TYR A 195 22.24 -10.39 -11.61
N CYS A 196 22.52 -11.17 -10.57
CA CYS A 196 23.69 -12.05 -10.55
C CYS A 196 23.29 -13.45 -10.12
N HIS A 197 23.28 -14.37 -11.09
CA HIS A 197 23.38 -15.82 -10.87
C HIS A 197 22.13 -16.50 -10.28
N PHE A 198 21.21 -16.99 -11.12
CA PHE A 198 20.82 -18.42 -11.19
C PHE A 198 19.47 -18.61 -11.90
N ASN A 199 19.54 -19.34 -13.02
CA ASN A 199 18.46 -20.24 -13.44
C ASN A 199 18.26 -21.27 -12.31
N PHE A 200 17.19 -21.18 -11.52
CA PHE A 200 16.68 -22.31 -10.75
C PHE A 200 15.19 -22.10 -10.46
N GLU A 201 14.42 -23.18 -10.50
CA GLU A 201 12.95 -23.22 -10.50
C GLU A 201 12.29 -22.39 -9.36
N PHE A 202 11.68 -21.26 -9.71
CA PHE A 202 10.80 -20.48 -8.84
C PHE A 202 9.34 -20.74 -9.24
N PHE A 203 8.65 -21.65 -8.53
CA PHE A 203 7.29 -22.07 -8.89
C PHE A 203 6.14 -21.25 -8.26
N ILE A 204 6.43 -20.24 -7.41
CA ILE A 204 5.39 -19.59 -6.59
C ILE A 204 5.36 -18.05 -6.72
N ILE A 205 6.44 -17.42 -7.22
CA ILE A 205 6.60 -15.96 -7.26
C ILE A 205 6.80 -15.50 -8.72
N GLN A 206 5.94 -14.60 -9.21
CA GLN A 206 5.90 -14.04 -10.55
C GLN A 206 6.00 -12.51 -10.46
N ASN A 207 6.97 -11.88 -11.15
CA ASN A 207 7.06 -10.44 -11.46
C ASN A 207 6.26 -9.42 -10.61
N LEU A 208 6.96 -8.52 -9.90
CA LEU A 208 6.38 -7.35 -9.23
C LEU A 208 6.90 -6.05 -9.88
N SER A 209 6.00 -5.19 -10.38
CA SER A 209 6.37 -3.99 -11.15
C SER A 209 7.19 -2.99 -10.35
N ALA A 210 6.94 -2.89 -9.03
CA ALA A 210 7.71 -2.05 -8.13
C ALA A 210 9.21 -2.43 -8.06
N LEU A 211 9.55 -3.71 -8.20
CA LEU A 211 10.94 -4.19 -8.16
C LEU A 211 11.72 -3.77 -9.41
N ALA A 212 11.08 -3.83 -10.59
CA ALA A 212 11.73 -3.52 -11.87
C ALA A 212 12.26 -2.08 -11.94
N LYS A 213 11.64 -1.15 -11.21
CA LYS A 213 12.10 0.25 -11.16
C LYS A 213 13.34 0.46 -10.30
N VAL A 214 13.46 -0.24 -9.17
CA VAL A 214 14.63 -0.14 -8.32
C VAL A 214 15.87 -0.61 -9.08
N SER A 215 15.75 -1.68 -9.88
CA SER A 215 16.85 -2.18 -10.71
C SER A 215 17.27 -1.26 -11.87
N LEU A 216 16.48 -0.25 -12.22
CA LEU A 216 16.81 0.70 -13.31
C LEU A 216 17.48 2.00 -12.82
N ILE A 217 17.52 2.22 -11.50
CA ILE A 217 18.10 3.43 -10.90
C ILE A 217 19.61 3.25 -10.59
N GLU A 218 20.13 2.03 -10.68
CA GLU A 218 21.57 1.71 -10.57
C GLU A 218 22.17 1.26 -11.92
N ILE A 219 22.37 2.19 -12.87
CA ILE A 219 23.35 2.07 -13.97
C ILE A 219 23.98 3.44 -14.26
#